data_AF-A0A1T3E265-F1
#
_entry.id   AF-A0A1T3E265-F1
#
_cell.length_a   1.000
_cell.length_b   1.000
_cell.length_c   1.000
_cell.angle_alpha   90.00
_cell.angle_beta   90.00
_cell.angle_gamma   90.00
#
_symmetry.space_group_name_H-M   'P 1'
#
loop_
_entity.id
_entity.type
_entity.pdbx_description
1 polymer ?
#
loop_
_entity_poly.entity_id
_entity_poly.type
_entity_poly.pdbx_seq_one_letter_code
_entity_poly.pdbx_strand_id
1 'polypeptide(L)'
;MSTLKKILHILILPCSKATFLIEKRMHSPLTFSEKTQLNAHLILCKWCMAYEKKAQFLHQALQNMVRKKEPEASIYNIDNKQLKEEVLKKIKK
;
A
#
# COMPACT_ATOMS: atom_id res chain seq x y z
N MET A 1 28.09 30.18 -9.37
CA MET A 1 28.28 28.76 -8.99
C MET A 1 27.19 27.88 -9.61
N SER A 2 27.60 27.12 -10.64
CA SER A 2 27.07 25.81 -11.07
C SER A 2 25.56 25.67 -11.32
N THR A 3 25.15 25.99 -12.55
CA THR A 3 23.93 25.48 -13.21
C THR A 3 23.82 23.95 -13.18
N LEU A 4 24.96 23.22 -13.10
CA LEU A 4 24.98 21.76 -12.97
C LEU A 4 24.33 21.24 -11.68
N LYS A 5 24.49 21.93 -10.54
CA LYS A 5 23.81 21.52 -9.28
C LYS A 5 22.28 21.58 -9.40
N LYS A 6 21.75 22.55 -10.14
CA LYS A 6 20.30 22.69 -10.37
C LYS A 6 19.78 21.59 -11.30
N ILE A 7 20.53 21.25 -12.36
CA ILE A 7 20.17 20.16 -13.29
C ILE A 7 20.19 18.80 -12.58
N LEU A 8 21.20 18.57 -11.72
CA LEU A 8 21.27 17.37 -10.90
C LEU A 8 20.05 17.26 -9.96
N HIS A 9 19.58 18.38 -9.40
CA HIS A 9 18.41 18.44 -8.53
C HIS A 9 17.05 18.34 -9.26
N ILE A 10 17.05 18.54 -10.59
CA ILE A 10 15.88 18.32 -11.46
C ILE A 10 15.85 16.86 -11.93
N LEU A 11 17.00 16.27 -12.26
CA LEU A 11 17.14 14.86 -12.66
C LEU A 11 16.99 13.90 -11.47
N ILE A 12 17.49 14.29 -10.30
CA ILE A 12 17.24 13.63 -9.01
C ILE A 12 15.99 14.27 -8.43
N LEU A 13 14.85 13.58 -8.56
CA LEU A 13 13.60 14.00 -7.93
C LEU A 13 13.80 14.36 -6.44
N PRO A 14 13.07 15.34 -5.88
CA PRO A 14 13.26 15.75 -4.48
C PRO A 14 12.89 14.61 -3.53
N CYS A 15 13.52 14.55 -2.34
CA CYS A 15 13.26 13.48 -1.36
C CYS A 15 11.75 13.31 -1.04
N SER A 16 10.97 14.39 -1.04
CA SER A 16 9.51 14.35 -0.86
C SER A 16 8.79 13.57 -1.97
N LYS A 17 9.25 13.70 -3.22
CA LYS A 17 8.74 12.89 -4.33
C LYS A 17 9.25 11.45 -4.24
N ALA A 18 10.43 11.23 -3.67
CA ALA A 18 11.00 9.88 -3.49
C ALA A 18 10.17 9.10 -2.48
N THR A 19 9.91 9.68 -1.32
CA THR A 19 9.04 9.08 -0.30
C THR A 19 7.64 8.83 -0.84
N PHE A 20 7.07 9.76 -1.60
CA PHE A 20 5.80 9.54 -2.30
C PHE A 20 5.82 8.32 -3.23
N LEU A 21 6.86 8.18 -4.08
CA LEU A 21 6.98 7.03 -4.99
C LEU A 21 7.24 5.70 -4.24
N ILE A 22 7.95 5.74 -3.11
CA ILE A 22 8.17 4.60 -2.21
C ILE A 22 6.84 4.12 -1.62
N GLU A 23 5.95 5.01 -1.20
CA GLU A 23 4.61 4.64 -0.72
C GLU A 23 3.73 4.17 -1.88
N LYS A 24 3.70 4.93 -2.98
CA LYS A 24 2.87 4.63 -4.16
C LYS A 24 3.11 3.20 -4.66
N ARG A 25 4.37 2.76 -4.80
CA ARG A 25 4.70 1.42 -5.30
C ARG A 25 4.17 0.26 -4.45
N MET A 26 3.81 0.52 -3.19
CA MET A 26 3.24 -0.50 -2.28
C MET A 26 1.73 -0.67 -2.48
N HIS A 27 1.06 0.33 -3.05
CA HIS A 27 -0.40 0.33 -3.29
C HIS A 27 -0.76 0.27 -4.78
N SER A 28 0.15 0.69 -5.67
CA SER A 28 -0.09 0.76 -7.11
C SER A 28 1.24 0.66 -7.87
N PRO A 29 1.26 0.07 -9.07
CA PRO A 29 2.48 0.01 -9.87
C PRO A 29 2.98 1.42 -10.23
N LEU A 30 4.30 1.59 -10.24
CA LEU A 30 4.95 2.79 -10.78
C LEU A 30 5.05 2.68 -12.31
N THR A 31 4.98 3.82 -12.99
CA THR A 31 5.38 3.89 -14.39
C THR A 31 6.89 3.61 -14.53
N PHE A 32 7.33 3.21 -15.73
CA PHE A 32 8.73 2.92 -15.99
C PHE A 32 9.65 4.11 -15.64
N SER A 33 9.22 5.34 -15.98
CA SER A 33 9.96 6.57 -15.67
C SER A 33 10.07 6.83 -14.17
N GLU A 34 8.98 6.64 -13.41
CA GLU A 34 8.97 6.80 -11.95
C GLU A 34 9.88 5.77 -11.28
N LYS A 35 9.88 4.53 -11.79
CA LYS A 35 10.73 3.45 -11.26
C LYS A 35 12.21 3.75 -11.47
N THR A 36 12.62 4.16 -12.67
CA THR A 36 14.04 4.47 -12.95
C THR A 36 14.51 5.69 -12.17
N GLN A 37 13.69 6.74 -12.09
CA GLN A 37 13.97 7.94 -11.30
C GLN A 37 14.10 7.62 -9.80
N LEU A 38 13.18 6.83 -9.25
CA LEU A 38 13.24 6.41 -7.84
C LEU A 38 14.50 5.59 -7.56
N ASN A 39 14.83 4.62 -8.42
CA ASN A 39 16.03 3.79 -8.26
C ASN A 39 17.31 4.64 -8.26
N ALA A 40 17.42 5.59 -9.19
CA ALA A 40 18.55 6.52 -9.23
C ALA A 40 18.66 7.35 -7.94
N HIS A 41 17.53 7.84 -7.42
CA HIS A 41 17.49 8.60 -6.16
C HIS A 41 17.94 7.73 -4.96
N LEU A 42 17.47 6.49 -4.87
CA LEU A 42 17.79 5.59 -3.75
C LEU A 42 19.28 5.22 -3.68
N ILE A 43 19.96 5.11 -4.83
CA ILE A 43 21.42 4.87 -4.88
C ILE A 43 22.19 6.02 -4.23
N LEU A 44 21.71 7.26 -4.40
CA LEU A 44 22.41 8.47 -3.97
C LEU A 44 22.01 8.92 -2.55
N CYS A 45 20.76 8.66 -2.15
CA CYS A 45 20.19 9.17 -0.91
C CYS A 45 20.01 8.05 0.12
N LYS A 46 20.99 7.91 1.03
CA LYS A 46 20.98 6.93 2.12
C LYS A 46 19.75 7.06 3.03
N TRP A 47 19.25 8.27 3.23
CA TRP A 47 18.06 8.53 4.06
C TRP A 47 16.79 7.97 3.43
N CYS A 48 16.60 8.17 2.12
CA CYS A 48 15.45 7.58 1.42
C CYS A 48 15.55 6.05 1.34
N MET A 49 16.76 5.49 1.21
CA MET A 49 16.98 4.04 1.31
C MET A 49 16.66 3.49 2.70
N ALA A 50 17.02 4.20 3.77
CA ALA A 50 16.64 3.81 5.13
C ALA A 50 15.12 3.92 5.36
N TYR A 51 14.51 4.98 4.84
CA TYR A 51 13.06 5.17 4.86
C TYR A 51 12.34 4.02 4.13
N GLU A 52 12.78 3.67 2.92
CA GLU A 52 12.24 2.59 2.12
C GLU A 52 12.15 1.27 2.90
N LYS A 53 13.25 0.89 3.59
CA LYS A 53 13.29 -0.31 4.42
C LYS A 53 12.27 -0.25 5.56
N LYS A 54 12.14 0.90 6.23
CA LYS A 54 11.18 1.11 7.32
C LYS A 54 9.73 1.03 6.83
N ALA A 55 9.43 1.69 5.71
CA ALA A 55 8.11 1.68 5.10
C ALA A 55 7.72 0.25 4.66
N GLN A 56 8.64 -0.48 4.03
CA GLN A 56 8.39 -1.88 3.63
C GLN A 56 8.15 -2.78 4.83
N PHE A 57 8.94 -2.63 5.90
CA PHE A 57 8.73 -3.38 7.14
C PHE A 57 7.34 -3.11 7.73
N LEU A 58 6.93 -1.85 7.83
CA LEU A 58 5.61 -1.47 8.33
C LEU A 58 4.49 -2.04 7.45
N HIS A 59 4.63 -1.92 6.13
CA HIS A 59 3.67 -2.43 5.18
C HIS A 59 3.48 -3.94 5.32
N GLN A 60 4.58 -4.70 5.40
CA GLN A 60 4.52 -6.15 5.62
C GLN A 60 3.93 -6.52 6.98
N ALA A 61 4.28 -5.80 8.05
CA ALA A 61 3.73 -6.02 9.38
C ALA A 61 2.20 -5.82 9.38
N LEU A 62 1.71 -4.74 8.76
CA LEU A 62 0.28 -4.46 8.61
C LEU A 62 -0.43 -5.52 7.76
N GLN A 63 0.14 -5.89 6.60
CA GLN A 63 -0.41 -6.96 5.77
C GLN A 63 -0.53 -8.27 6.54
N ASN A 64 0.47 -8.62 7.35
CA ASN A 64 0.43 -9.83 8.18
C ASN A 64 -0.63 -9.74 9.28
N MET A 65 -0.85 -8.57 9.88
CA MET A 65 -1.93 -8.37 10.86
C MET A 65 -3.31 -8.52 10.21
N VAL A 66 -3.51 -7.93 9.02
CA VAL A 66 -4.77 -8.06 8.27
C VAL A 66 -5.01 -9.52 7.87
N ARG A 67 -4.00 -10.21 7.32
CA ARG A 67 -4.11 -11.65 6.96
C ARG A 67 -4.36 -12.55 8.17
N LYS A 68 -3.80 -12.23 9.34
CA LYS A 68 -4.07 -12.97 10.59
C LYS A 68 -5.44 -12.66 11.20
N LYS A 69 -6.02 -11.50 10.86
CA LYS A 69 -7.40 -11.12 11.21
C LYS A 69 -8.43 -11.68 10.22
N GLU A 70 -8.05 -12.64 9.38
CA GLU A 70 -8.97 -13.60 8.78
C GLU A 70 -9.05 -14.87 9.66
N PRO A 71 -9.65 -14.86 10.86
CA PRO A 71 -10.43 -16.01 11.29
C PRO A 71 -11.79 -15.87 10.61
N GLU A 72 -12.16 -16.84 9.80
CA GLU A 72 -13.57 -17.19 9.62
C GLU A 72 -14.45 -15.94 9.40
N ALA A 73 -14.29 -15.26 8.26
CA ALA A 73 -15.51 -14.79 7.63
C ALA A 73 -16.30 -16.07 7.32
N SER A 74 -16.99 -16.58 8.36
CA SER A 74 -18.21 -17.31 8.20
C SER A 74 -19.00 -16.38 7.29
N ILE A 75 -18.92 -16.67 5.99
CA ILE A 75 -19.97 -16.32 5.08
C ILE A 75 -21.16 -16.94 5.80
N TYR A 76 -21.91 -16.11 6.51
CA TYR A 76 -23.24 -16.45 6.96
C TYR A 76 -23.94 -16.76 5.64
N ASN A 77 -23.92 -18.02 5.23
CA ASN A 77 -24.82 -18.58 4.24
C ASN A 77 -26.18 -18.59 4.95
N ILE A 78 -26.71 -17.40 5.21
CA ILE A 78 -28.11 -17.22 5.52
C ILE A 78 -28.79 -17.56 4.22
N ASP A 79 -29.21 -18.82 4.12
CA ASP A 79 -30.18 -19.22 3.12
C ASP A 79 -31.42 -18.36 3.39
N ASN A 80 -31.63 -17.35 2.54
CA ASN A 80 -32.74 -16.40 2.66
C ASN A 80 -34.10 -17.11 2.67
N LYS A 81 -34.18 -18.34 2.17
CA LYS A 81 -35.38 -19.17 2.23
C LYS A 81 -35.62 -19.68 3.65
N GLN A 82 -34.60 -20.22 4.32
CA GLN A 82 -34.72 -20.67 5.72
C GLN A 82 -35.04 -19.50 6.66
N LEU A 83 -34.37 -18.36 6.50
CA LEU A 83 -34.64 -17.18 7.34
C LEU A 83 -36.08 -16.67 7.15
N LYS A 84 -36.55 -16.63 5.90
CA LYS A 84 -37.93 -16.22 5.58
C LYS A 84 -38.96 -17.16 6.21
N GLU A 85 -38.73 -18.47 6.18
CA GLU A 85 -39.62 -19.46 6.79
C GLU A 85 -39.70 -19.33 8.32
N GLU A 86 -38.57 -19.10 8.99
CA GLU A 86 -38.54 -18.90 10.45
C GLU A 86 -39.25 -17.62 10.91
N VAL A 87 -39.05 -16.51 10.18
CA VAL A 87 -39.73 -15.24 10.46
C VAL A 87 -41.25 -15.40 10.28
N LEU A 88 -41.68 -16.06 9.21
CA LEU A 88 -43.11 -16.30 8.97
C LEU A 88 -43.75 -17.20 10.04
N LYS A 89 -43.03 -18.20 10.57
CA LYS A 89 -43.51 -19.03 11.68
C LYS A 89 -43.71 -18.22 12.97
N LYS A 90 -42.84 -17.25 13.23
CA LYS A 90 -42.93 -16.39 14.42
C LYS A 90 -44.03 -15.33 14.32
N ILE A 91 -44.37 -14.87 13.12
CA ILE A 91 -45.44 -13.88 12.89
C ILE A 91 -46.84 -14.52 12.89
N LYS A 92 -46.94 -15.81 12.56
CA LYS A 92 -48.21 -16.56 12.54
C LYS A 92 -48.63 -17.17 13.88
N LYS A 93 -47.93 -16.83 14.97
CA LYS A 93 -48.27 -17.25 16.34
C LYS A 93 -48.68 -16.03 17.14
#